data_AF-A0A9P6TGX4-F1
#
_entry.id   AF-A0A9P6TGX4-F1
#
_cell.length_a   1.000
_cell.length_b   1.000
_cell.length_c   1.000
_cell.angle_alpha   90.00
_cell.angle_beta   90.00
_cell.angle_gamma   90.00
#
_symmetry.space_group_name_H-M   'P 1'
#
loop_
_entity.id
_entity.type
_entity.pdbx_description
1 polymer ?
#
loop_
_entity_poly.entity_id
_entity_poly.type
_entity_poly.pdbx_seq_one_letter_code
_entity_poly.pdbx_strand_id
1 'polypeptide(L)'
;FLQLLIRTMGRWTNKPKFHILLHLVMSVDLFGPPALFATQTLESYNAITHKASVLSNQQAPGWDIGNTADNGRMLKVLVTGSKFYDSLLCRRLPAGP
;
A
#
# COMPACT_ATOMS: atom_id res chain seq x y z
N PHE A 1 8.56 23.61 -2.11
CA PHE A 1 8.56 23.55 -0.63
C PHE A 1 9.24 22.28 -0.09
N LEU A 2 8.68 21.08 -0.26
CA LEU A 2 9.25 19.81 0.25
C LEU A 2 10.70 19.52 -0.20
N GLN A 3 11.03 19.73 -1.48
CA GLN A 3 12.40 19.53 -1.97
C GLN A 3 13.43 20.52 -1.37
N LEU A 4 12.99 21.73 -1.01
CA LEU A 4 13.84 22.71 -0.36
C LEU A 4 14.15 22.28 1.09
N LEU A 5 13.13 21.79 1.81
CA LEU A 5 13.22 21.26 3.18
C LEU A 5 14.16 20.05 3.27
N ILE A 6 14.10 19.14 2.30
CA ILE A 6 14.98 17.97 2.22
C ILE A 6 16.43 18.38 1.94
N ARG A 7 16.65 19.35 1.04
CA ARG A 7 17.99 19.88 0.73
C ARG A 7 18.62 20.60 1.92
N THR A 8 17.86 21.33 2.72
CA THR A 8 18.37 22.04 3.90
C THR A 8 18.58 21.13 5.11
N MET A 9 17.90 19.99 5.19
CA MET A 9 18.02 19.02 6.30
C MET A 9 18.85 17.78 5.94
N GLY A 10 19.95 17.95 5.20
CA GLY A 10 20.72 16.86 4.57
C GLY A 10 21.22 15.73 5.49
N ARG A 11 21.26 15.91 6.82
CA ARG A 11 21.58 14.83 7.77
C ARG A 11 20.33 14.05 8.23
N TRP A 12 19.16 14.67 8.22
CA TRP A 12 17.89 14.06 8.59
C TRP A 12 17.34 13.15 7.49
N THR A 13 17.64 13.45 6.22
CA THR A 13 17.24 12.64 5.07
C THR A 13 17.85 11.24 5.06
N ASN A 14 18.97 11.03 5.78
CA ASN A 14 19.55 9.70 6.00
C ASN A 14 18.77 8.84 7.00
N LYS A 15 17.87 9.44 7.79
CA LYS A 15 16.99 8.65 8.65
C LYS A 15 15.92 8.00 7.76
N PRO A 16 15.69 6.67 7.86
CA PRO A 16 14.78 5.94 6.96
C PRO A 16 13.37 6.54 6.87
N LYS A 17 12.85 7.03 8.00
CA LYS A 17 11.52 7.65 8.09
C LYS A 17 11.38 8.93 7.27
N PHE A 18 12.46 9.68 7.09
CA PHE A 18 12.47 10.90 6.28
C PHE A 18 12.91 10.63 4.85
N HIS A 19 13.76 9.63 4.63
CA HIS A 19 14.17 9.18 3.29
C HIS A 19 12.96 8.80 2.42
N ILE A 20 11.92 8.18 2.99
CA ILE A 20 10.73 7.77 2.24
C ILE A 20 9.98 8.95 1.59
N LEU A 21 10.13 10.18 2.12
CA LEU A 21 9.50 11.37 1.54
C LEU A 21 10.08 11.74 0.18
N LEU A 22 11.33 11.34 -0.12
CA LEU A 22 11.94 11.50 -1.45
C LEU A 22 11.21 10.66 -2.50
N HIS A 23 10.78 9.46 -2.12
CA HIS A 23 10.09 8.52 -3.00
C HIS A 23 8.59 8.74 -3.04
N LEU A 24 8.04 9.57 -2.14
CA LEU A 24 6.60 9.75 -1.98
C LEU A 24 5.90 10.13 -3.29
N VAL A 25 6.45 11.07 -4.07
CA VAL A 25 5.84 11.50 -5.34
C VAL A 25 5.75 10.34 -6.34
N MET A 26 6.84 9.56 -6.47
CA MET A 26 6.85 8.37 -7.33
C MET A 26 5.88 7.30 -6.80
N SER A 27 5.80 7.12 -5.48
CA SER A 27 4.86 6.19 -4.85
C SER A 27 3.41 6.61 -5.06
N VAL A 28 3.09 7.91 -5.01
CA VAL A 28 1.73 8.41 -5.28
C VAL A 28 1.33 8.17 -6.73
N ASP A 29 2.23 8.40 -7.69
CA ASP A 29 1.95 8.10 -9.11
C ASP A 29 1.79 6.60 -9.39
N LEU A 30 2.48 5.76 -8.62
CA LEU A 30 2.46 4.31 -8.82
C LEU A 30 1.29 3.62 -8.11
N PHE A 31 0.96 4.04 -6.90
CA PHE A 31 0.03 3.33 -6.00
C PHE A 31 -1.22 4.14 -5.65
N GLY A 32 -1.19 5.46 -5.84
CA GLY A 32 -2.24 6.38 -5.43
C GLY A 32 -1.99 7.03 -4.06
N PRO A 33 -3.01 7.68 -3.47
CA PRO A 33 -2.86 8.48 -2.26
C PRO A 33 -2.25 7.70 -1.08
N PRO A 34 -1.22 8.26 -0.39
CA PRO A 34 -0.49 7.54 0.66
C PRO A 34 -1.34 7.22 1.89
N ALA A 35 -2.42 7.98 2.13
CA ALA A 35 -3.38 7.70 3.20
C ALA A 35 -4.01 6.29 3.11
N LEU A 36 -4.16 5.77 1.88
CA LEU A 36 -4.69 4.42 1.65
C LEU A 36 -3.72 3.29 2.04
N PHE A 37 -2.45 3.64 2.25
CA PHE A 37 -1.36 2.74 2.63
C PHE A 37 -0.80 3.04 4.02
N ALA A 38 -1.47 3.92 4.78
CA ALA A 38 -1.11 4.18 6.16
C ALA A 38 -1.26 2.90 7.00
N THR A 39 -0.28 2.65 7.88
CA THR A 39 -0.32 1.49 8.79
C THR A 39 -1.52 1.52 9.71
N GLN A 40 -2.01 2.71 10.06
CA GLN A 40 -3.22 2.90 10.86
C GLN A 40 -4.44 2.17 10.27
N THR A 41 -4.61 2.23 8.94
CA THR A 41 -5.71 1.53 8.27
C THR A 41 -5.53 0.02 8.39
N LEU A 42 -4.30 -0.49 8.21
CA LEU A 42 -4.01 -1.92 8.37
C LEU A 42 -4.18 -2.41 9.81
N GLU A 43 -3.75 -1.62 10.80
CA GLU A 43 -3.91 -1.95 12.21
C GLU A 43 -5.38 -2.03 12.62
N SER A 44 -6.24 -1.19 12.04
CA SER A 44 -7.68 -1.25 12.27
C SER A 44 -8.31 -2.59 11.85
N TYR A 45 -7.72 -3.28 10.87
CA TYR A 45 -8.16 -4.61 10.45
C TYR A 45 -7.79 -5.72 11.44
N ASN A 46 -6.84 -5.52 12.36
CA ASN A 46 -6.43 -6.56 13.31
C ASN A 46 -7.62 -7.09 14.14
N ALA A 47 -8.53 -6.20 14.55
CA ALA A 47 -9.73 -6.59 15.28
C ALA A 47 -10.70 -7.42 14.44
N ILE A 48 -10.81 -7.12 13.13
CA ILE A 48 -11.65 -7.85 12.18
C ILE A 48 -11.05 -9.23 11.91
N THR A 49 -9.76 -9.30 11.61
CA THR A 49 -9.00 -10.54 11.39
C THR A 49 -9.08 -11.46 12.60
N HIS A 50 -8.92 -10.92 13.81
CA HIS A 50 -9.04 -11.70 15.04
C HIS A 50 -10.46 -12.28 15.21
N LYS A 51 -11.52 -11.48 15.01
CA LYS A 51 -12.90 -11.97 15.06
C LYS A 51 -13.18 -13.03 14.00
N ALA A 52 -12.72 -12.82 12.77
CA ALA A 52 -12.87 -13.77 11.69
C ALA A 52 -12.14 -15.09 12.01
N SER A 53 -10.99 -15.04 12.66
CA SER A 53 -10.26 -16.26 13.07
C SER A 53 -10.95 -17.01 14.21
N VAL A 54 -11.49 -16.31 15.22
CA VAL A 54 -12.08 -16.93 16.43
C VAL A 54 -13.50 -17.44 16.16
N LEU A 55 -14.28 -16.71 15.37
CA LEU A 55 -15.70 -17.01 15.14
C LEU A 55 -15.95 -17.80 13.85
N SER A 56 -14.92 -18.09 13.05
CA SER A 56 -15.08 -18.88 11.85
C SER A 56 -15.19 -20.37 12.20
N ASN A 57 -16.24 -21.00 11.68
CA ASN A 57 -16.40 -22.46 11.67
C ASN A 57 -15.83 -23.08 10.38
N GLN A 58 -15.08 -22.32 9.58
CA GLN A 58 -14.50 -22.80 8.31
C GLN A 58 -13.29 -23.70 8.58
N GLN A 59 -13.00 -24.61 7.65
CA GLN A 59 -11.88 -25.56 7.76
C GLN A 59 -10.50 -24.89 7.64
N ALA A 60 -10.41 -23.73 6.99
CA ALA A 60 -9.16 -23.03 6.72
C ALA A 60 -9.32 -21.49 6.86
N PRO A 61 -9.65 -20.97 8.06
CA PRO A 61 -9.97 -19.55 8.26
C PRO A 61 -8.81 -18.63 7.86
N GLY A 62 -7.56 -19.08 8.01
CA GLY A 62 -6.39 -18.32 7.55
C GLY A 62 -6.33 -18.13 6.03
N TRP A 63 -6.73 -19.15 5.26
CA TRP A 63 -6.79 -19.06 3.80
C TRP A 63 -7.91 -18.11 3.36
N ASP A 64 -9.09 -18.22 3.97
CA ASP A 64 -10.25 -17.35 3.67
C ASP A 64 -9.97 -15.87 4.01
N ILE A 65 -9.35 -15.61 5.17
CA ILE A 65 -8.92 -14.28 5.58
C ILE A 65 -7.85 -13.74 4.61
N GLY A 66 -6.88 -14.57 4.24
CA GLY A 66 -5.83 -14.20 3.28
C GLY A 66 -6.40 -13.81 1.92
N ASN A 67 -7.33 -14.61 1.40
CA ASN A 67 -8.02 -14.34 0.13
C ASN A 67 -8.86 -13.05 0.21
N THR A 68 -9.53 -12.80 1.33
CA THR A 68 -10.28 -11.56 1.57
C THR A 68 -9.36 -10.34 1.61
N ALA A 69 -8.21 -10.45 2.27
CA ALA A 69 -7.21 -9.39 2.34
C ALA A 69 -6.61 -9.09 0.95
N ASP A 70 -6.34 -10.12 0.15
CA ASP A 70 -5.85 -9.96 -1.23
C ASP A 70 -6.89 -9.31 -2.14
N ASN A 71 -8.16 -9.72 -2.03
CA ASN A 71 -9.26 -9.07 -2.75
C ASN A 71 -9.39 -7.59 -2.39
N GLY A 72 -9.27 -7.25 -1.09
CA GLY A 72 -9.28 -5.85 -0.65
C GLY A 72 -8.09 -5.04 -1.17
N ARG A 73 -6.90 -5.65 -1.24
CA ARG A 73 -5.72 -5.05 -1.87
C ARG A 73 -5.94 -4.83 -3.37
N MET A 74 -6.48 -5.81 -4.09
CA MET A 74 -6.76 -5.72 -5.52
C MET A 74 -7.77 -4.61 -5.81
N LEU A 75 -8.87 -4.55 -5.05
CA LEU A 75 -9.87 -3.48 -5.19
C LEU A 75 -9.24 -2.10 -5.00
N LYS A 76 -8.38 -1.93 -4.00
CA LYS A 76 -7.68 -0.67 -3.76
C LYS A 76 -6.85 -0.26 -4.97
N VAL A 77 -6.09 -1.19 -5.54
CA VAL A 77 -5.26 -0.96 -6.71
C VAL A 77 -6.09 -0.55 -7.93
N LEU A 78 -7.21 -1.23 -8.17
CA LEU A 78 -8.14 -0.92 -9.26
C LEU A 78 -8.74 0.49 -9.11
N VAL A 79 -9.20 0.84 -7.90
CA VAL A 79 -9.84 2.14 -7.61
C VAL A 79 -8.85 3.30 -7.70
N THR A 80 -7.58 3.09 -7.31
CA THR A 80 -6.56 4.16 -7.38
C THR A 80 -5.91 4.31 -8.75
N GLY A 81 -6.20 3.42 -9.71
CA GLY A 81 -5.53 3.44 -11.02
C GLY A 81 -4.03 3.15 -10.90
N SER A 82 -3.64 2.32 -9.92
CA SER A 82 -2.24 1.98 -9.68
C SER A 82 -1.59 1.43 -10.95
N LYS A 83 -0.30 1.69 -11.17
CA LYS A 83 0.40 1.18 -12.36
C LYS A 83 1.25 -0.06 -12.01
N PHE A 84 1.17 -1.09 -12.84
CA PHE A 84 2.00 -2.28 -12.73
C PHE A 84 3.01 -2.33 -13.86
N TYR A 85 4.20 -2.88 -13.60
CA TYR A 85 5.19 -3.08 -14.64
C TYR A 85 4.86 -4.33 -15.45
N ASP A 86 4.58 -4.13 -16.74
CA ASP A 86 4.44 -5.21 -17.71
C ASP A 86 5.81 -5.50 -18.32
N SER A 87 6.31 -6.73 -18.12
CA SER A 87 7.62 -7.17 -18.63
C SER A 87 7.61 -7.44 -20.13
N LEU A 88 6.47 -7.79 -20.71
CA LEU A 88 6.32 -8.04 -22.15
C LEU A 88 6.33 -6.73 -22.93
N LEU A 89 5.67 -5.71 -22.39
CA LEU A 89 5.57 -4.38 -23.01
C LEU A 89 6.65 -3.40 -22.51
N CYS A 90 7.48 -3.81 -21.56
CA CYS A 90 8.54 -3.00 -20.94
C CYS A 90 8.04 -1.62 -20.49
N ARG A 91 6.81 -1.56 -19.98
CA ARG A 91 6.17 -0.30 -19.59
C ARG A 91 5.22 -0.51 -18.43
N ARG A 92 4.88 0.58 -17.74
CA ARG A 92 3.88 0.54 -16.67
C ARG A 92 2.48 0.72 -17.25
N LEU A 93 1.55 -0.16 -16.88
CA LEU A 93 0.15 -0.13 -17.28
C LEU A 93 -0.74 0.14 -16.07
N PRO A 94 -1.82 0.91 -16.22
CA PRO A 94 -2.82 1.03 -15.16
C PRO A 94 -3.47 -0.33 -14.87
N ALA A 95 -3.83 -0.56 -13.61
CA ALA A 95 -4.48 -1.77 -13.14
C ALA A 95 -5.96 -1.86 -13.56
N GLY A 96 -6.61 -0.70 -13.76
CA GLY A 96 -8.00 -0.58 -14.19
C GLY A 96 -8.12 -0.22 -15.67
N PRO A 97 -9.35 -0.25 -16.22
CA PRO A 97 -9.64 0.17 -17.60
C PRO A 97 -9.30 1.65 -17.87
#